data_AF-A0A8J3CAJ2-F1
#
_entry.id   AF-A0A8J3CAJ2-F1
#
_cell.length_a   1.000
_cell.length_b   1.000
_cell.length_c   1.000
_cell.angle_alpha   90.00
_cell.angle_beta   90.00
_cell.angle_gamma   90.00
#
_symmetry.space_group_name_H-M   'P 1'
#
loop_
_entity.id
_entity.type
_entity.pdbx_description
1 polymer ?
#
loop_
_entity_poly.entity_id
_entity_poly.type
_entity_poly.pdbx_seq_one_letter_code
_entity_poly.pdbx_strand_id
1 'polypeptide(L)'
;MPDRLIAWLRTVIPTLWTTLLIYLASLGAPDWLLTPLGRAGELVVVPIIMGAVYPLMRAIEPRLPDWLTRILLGSATPPSYAPDRRPSQ
;
A
#
# COMPACT_ATOMS: atom_id res chain seq x y z
N MET A 1 0.48 7.36 -28.83
CA MET A 1 1.61 7.63 -27.89
C MET A 1 1.29 7.54 -26.39
N PRO A 2 0.02 7.59 -25.89
CA PRO A 2 -0.25 7.38 -24.45
C PRO A 2 -0.13 5.91 -24.02
N ASP A 3 -0.30 4.95 -24.94
CA ASP A 3 -0.30 3.52 -24.61
C ASP A 3 1.06 3.00 -24.12
N ARG A 4 2.16 3.53 -24.67
CA ARG A 4 3.53 3.22 -24.20
C ARG A 4 3.76 3.72 -22.78
N LEU A 5 3.26 4.92 -22.45
CA LEU A 5 3.37 5.49 -21.11
C LEU A 5 2.55 4.66 -20.11
N ILE A 6 1.32 4.28 -20.47
CA ILE A 6 0.47 3.41 -19.64
C ILE A 6 1.11 2.05 -19.43
N ALA A 7 1.68 1.44 -20.49
CA ALA A 7 2.39 0.18 -20.39
C ALA A 7 3.60 0.28 -19.45
N TRP A 8 4.39 1.36 -19.57
CA TRP A 8 5.54 1.60 -18.69
C TRP A 8 5.12 1.81 -17.23
N LEU A 9 4.11 2.65 -16.97
CA LEU A 9 3.58 2.88 -15.62
C LEU A 9 3.06 1.60 -14.98
N ARG A 10 2.34 0.76 -15.73
CA ARG A 10 1.85 -0.55 -15.26
C ARG A 10 2.95 -1.54 -14.92
N THR A 11 4.19 -1.28 -15.32
CA THR A 11 5.34 -2.16 -15.03
C THR A 11 6.19 -1.58 -13.91
N VAL A 12 6.52 -0.28 -14.00
CA VAL A 12 7.42 0.39 -13.06
C VAL A 12 6.78 0.62 -11.71
N ILE A 13 5.49 0.98 -11.66
CA ILE A 13 4.80 1.22 -10.38
C ILE A 13 4.77 -0.07 -9.53
N PRO A 14 4.34 -1.23 -10.05
CA PRO A 14 4.42 -2.47 -9.28
C PRO A 14 5.84 -2.82 -8.83
N THR A 15 6.85 -2.67 -9.70
CA THR A 15 8.25 -2.95 -9.33
C THR A 15 8.73 -2.06 -8.21
N LEU A 16 8.50 -0.75 -8.28
CA LEU A 16 8.87 0.19 -7.23
C LEU A 16 8.20 -0.17 -5.90
N TRP A 17 6.94 -0.60 -5.95
CA TRP A 17 6.23 -1.08 -4.77
C TRP A 17 6.91 -2.32 -4.17
N THR A 18 7.21 -3.33 -4.98
CA THR A 18 7.90 -4.53 -4.50
C THR A 18 9.27 -4.18 -3.90
N THR A 19 10.04 -3.31 -4.55
CA THR A 19 11.33 -2.85 -4.02
C THR A 19 11.17 -2.13 -2.69
N LEU A 20 10.16 -1.26 -2.54
CA LEU A 20 9.88 -0.59 -1.27
C LEU A 20 9.53 -1.58 -0.15
N LEU A 21 8.70 -2.59 -0.44
CA LEU A 21 8.36 -3.63 0.54
C LEU A 21 9.58 -4.45 0.96
N ILE A 22 10.43 -4.85 0.00
CA ILE A 22 11.69 -5.57 0.29
C ILE A 22 12.62 -4.69 1.14
N TYR A 23 12.75 -3.41 0.79
CA TYR A 23 13.57 -2.47 1.55
C TYR A 23 13.05 -2.33 2.99
N LEU A 24 11.74 -2.15 3.19
CA LEU A 24 11.14 -2.10 4.52
C LEU A 24 11.32 -3.40 5.31
N ALA A 25 11.23 -4.56 4.65
CA ALA A 25 11.52 -5.85 5.27
C ALA A 25 12.99 -5.98 5.68
N SER A 26 13.90 -5.43 4.87
CA SER A 26 15.34 -5.45 5.16
C SER A 26 15.75 -4.55 6.34
N LEU A 27 14.96 -3.51 6.66
CA LEU A 27 15.16 -2.72 7.88
C LEU A 27 14.90 -3.52 9.16
N GLY A 28 14.26 -4.69 9.04
CA GLY A 28 13.88 -5.52 10.17
C GLY A 28 12.68 -4.98 10.93
N ALA A 29 12.15 -5.80 11.84
CA ALA A 29 11.12 -5.37 12.77
C ALA A 29 11.74 -5.02 14.14
N PRO A 30 11.14 -4.09 14.89
CA PRO A 30 11.64 -3.74 16.22
C PRO A 30 11.63 -4.94 17.17
N ASP A 31 12.62 -5.02 18.06
CA ASP A 31 12.73 -6.12 19.04
C ASP A 31 11.48 -6.25 19.91
N TRP A 32 10.83 -5.14 20.28
CA TRP A 32 9.58 -5.17 21.06
C TRP A 32 8.43 -5.88 20.33
N LEU A 33 8.46 -5.94 19.00
CA LEU A 33 7.48 -6.64 18.16
C LEU A 33 7.89 -8.10 17.96
N LEU A 34 9.19 -8.37 17.77
CA LEU A 34 9.70 -9.72 17.51
C LEU A 34 9.78 -10.59 18.77
N THR A 35 10.14 -10.00 19.91
CA THR A 35 10.31 -10.71 21.20
C THR A 35 9.06 -11.50 21.62
N PRO A 36 7.83 -10.94 21.60
CA PRO A 36 6.64 -11.71 21.95
C PRO A 36 6.25 -12.75 20.88
N LEU A 37 6.68 -12.58 19.63
CA LEU A 37 6.37 -13.50 18.54
C LEU A 37 7.36 -14.69 18.45
N GLY A 38 8.55 -14.58 19.05
CA GLY A 38 9.57 -15.63 19.01
C GLY A 38 9.91 -16.03 17.56
N ARG A 39 10.05 -17.34 17.30
CA ARG A 39 10.32 -17.85 15.93
C ARG A 39 9.21 -17.57 14.92
N ALA A 40 7.98 -17.27 15.37
CA ALA A 40 6.92 -16.89 14.45
C ALA A 40 7.21 -15.53 13.82
N GLY A 41 8.01 -14.66 14.45
CA GLY A 41 8.32 -13.32 13.98
C GLY A 41 8.77 -13.28 12.51
N GLU A 42 9.65 -14.19 12.10
CA GLU A 42 10.12 -14.29 10.70
C GLU A 42 8.98 -14.54 9.70
N LEU A 43 7.93 -15.25 10.11
CA LEU A 43 6.77 -15.55 9.26
C LEU A 43 5.76 -14.39 9.21
N VAL A 44 5.66 -13.60 10.28
CA VAL A 44 4.62 -12.55 10.40
C VAL A 44 5.14 -11.15 10.09
N VAL A 45 6.45 -10.93 10.08
CA VAL A 45 7.07 -9.64 9.74
C VAL A 45 6.61 -9.13 8.39
N VAL A 46 6.66 -9.95 7.34
CA VAL A 46 6.28 -9.53 5.98
C VAL A 46 4.79 -9.17 5.90
N PRO A 47 3.84 -10.01 6.40
CA PRO A 47 2.43 -9.65 6.50
C PRO A 47 2.17 -8.35 7.29
N ILE A 48 2.87 -8.15 8.42
CA ILE A 48 2.72 -6.95 9.25
C ILE A 48 3.18 -5.71 8.48
N ILE A 49 4.34 -5.77 7.83
CA ILE A 49 4.84 -4.68 6.99
C ILE A 49 3.83 -4.38 5.89
N MET A 50 3.33 -5.40 5.19
CA MET A 50 2.36 -5.23 4.11
C MET A 50 1.04 -4.60 4.63
N GLY A 51 0.59 -5.00 5.81
CA GLY A 51 -0.60 -4.44 6.48
C GLY A 51 -0.40 -3.03 7.03
N ALA A 52 0.81 -2.66 7.45
CA ALA A 52 1.14 -1.34 8.00
C ALA A 52 1.45 -0.30 6.91
N VAL A 53 2.00 -0.74 5.79
CA VAL A 53 2.44 0.12 4.70
C VAL A 53 1.28 0.86 4.05
N TYR A 54 0.15 0.20 3.78
CA TYR A 54 -1.02 0.84 3.20
C TYR A 54 -1.61 1.97 4.07
N PRO A 55 -1.93 1.76 5.36
CA PRO A 55 -2.44 2.83 6.22
C PRO A 55 -1.41 3.95 6.43
N LEU A 56 -0.11 3.63 6.46
CA LEU A 56 0.93 4.66 6.53
C LEU A 56 0.94 5.52 5.26
N MET A 57 0.84 4.89 4.08
CA MET A 57 0.72 5.59 2.80
C MET A 57 -0.51 6.50 2.77
N ARG A 58 -1.66 6.00 3.28
CA ARG A 58 -2.91 6.75 3.40
C ARG A 58 -2.81 7.91 4.40
N ALA A 59 -2.03 7.76 5.48
CA ALA A 59 -1.79 8.82 6.44
C ALA A 59 -0.88 9.93 5.88
N ILE A 60 -0.01 9.60 4.92
CA ILE A 60 0.89 10.55 4.26
C ILE A 60 0.20 11.23 3.06
N GLU A 61 -0.83 10.61 2.46
CA GLU A 61 -1.64 11.16 1.36
C GLU A 61 -2.01 12.65 1.51
N PRO A 62 -2.45 13.19 2.66
CA PRO A 62 -2.79 14.60 2.81
C PRO A 62 -1.60 15.57 2.60
N ARG A 63 -0.37 15.06 2.65
CA ARG A 63 0.87 15.82 2.46
C ARG A 63 1.47 15.63 1.07
N LEU A 64 0.93 14.73 0.25
CA LEU A 64 1.43 14.44 -1.08
C LEU A 64 0.66 15.26 -2.13
N PRO A 65 1.34 15.74 -3.19
CA PRO A 65 0.66 16.37 -4.31
C PRO A 65 -0.18 15.33 -5.09
N ASP A 66 -1.33 15.75 -5.61
CA ASP A 66 -2.33 14.89 -6.27
C ASP A 66 -1.77 13.92 -7.33
N TRP A 67 -0.77 14.37 -8.09
CA TRP A 67 -0.14 13.54 -9.13
C TRP A 67 0.59 12.34 -8.51
N LEU A 68 1.22 12.52 -7.35
CA LEU A 68 1.95 11.48 -6.63
C LEU A 68 0.99 10.52 -5.94
N THR A 69 -0.10 11.04 -5.37
CA THR A 69 -1.20 10.26 -4.80
C THR A 69 -1.81 9.30 -5.82
N ARG A 70 -2.06 9.77 -7.05
CA ARG A 70 -2.58 8.93 -8.15
C ARG A 70 -1.61 7.83 -8.57
N ILE A 71 -0.30 8.10 -8.55
CA ILE A 71 0.73 7.09 -8.89
C ILE A 71 0.85 6.04 -7.78
N LEU A 72 0.83 6.45 -6.52
CA LEU A 72 1.11 5.57 -5.37
C LEU A 72 -0.11 4.76 -4.90
N LEU A 73 -1.29 5.38 -4.90
CA LEU A 73 -2.54 4.82 -4.36
C LEU A 73 -3.53 4.41 -5.46
N GLY A 74 -3.20 4.64 -6.74
CA GLY A 74 -4.03 4.31 -7.91
C GLY A 74 -5.23 5.24 -8.12
N SER A 75 -5.76 5.84 -7.06
CA SER A 75 -6.83 6.84 -7.08
C SER A 75 -6.65 7.83 -5.93
N ALA A 76 -6.74 9.13 -6.22
CA ALA A 76 -6.84 10.18 -5.20
C ALA A 76 -8.29 10.43 -4.76
N THR A 77 -9.26 9.74 -5.36
CA THR A 77 -10.69 9.92 -5.07
C THR A 77 -11.17 8.78 -4.17
N PRO A 78 -11.67 9.07 -2.95
CA PRO A 78 -12.31 8.08 -2.11
C PRO A 78 -13.52 7.45 -2.82
N PRO A 79 -13.75 6.12 -2.69
CA PRO A 79 -14.93 5.49 -3.26
C PRO A 79 -16.21 6.00 -2.57
N SER A 80 -17.09 6.61 -3.35
CA SER A 80 -18.44 6.98 -2.91
C SER A 80 -19.36 5.77 -3.08
N TYR A 81 -19.64 5.06 -1.98
CA TYR A 81 -20.69 4.06 -1.98
C TYR A 81 -22.05 4.77 -1.92
N ALA A 82 -22.84 4.66 -2.99
CA ALA A 82 -24.23 5.07 -2.94
C ALA A 82 -24.96 4.18 -1.91
N PRO A 83 -25.85 4.74 -1.07
CA PRO A 83 -26.65 3.93 -0.17
C PRO A 83 -27.49 2.94 -0.99
N ASP A 84 -27.41 1.66 -0.62
CA ASP A 84 -28.12 0.55 -1.25
C ASP A 84 -29.63 0.83 -1.23
N ARG A 85 -30.20 1.25 -2.36
CA ARG A 85 -31.65 1.35 -2.53
C ARG A 85 -32.20 -0.05 -2.75
N ARG A 86 -32.38 -0.82 -1.68
CA ARG A 86 -33.26 -1.99 -1.74
C ARG A 86 -34.72 -1.50 -1.74
N PRO A 87 -35.54 -1.89 -2.72
CA PRO A 87 -36.97 -1.71 -2.60
C PRO A 87 -37.47 -2.65 -1.50
N SER A 88 -38.15 -2.09 -0.50
CA SER A 88 -38.95 -2.83 0.47
C SER A 88 -40.05 -3.57 -0.30
N GLN A 89 -39.94 -4.90 -0.38
CA GLN A 89 -41.06 -5.77 -0.74
C GLN A 89 -41.93 -6.01 0.49
#